data_AF-A0A183SB64-F1
#
_entry.id   AF-A0A183SB64-F1
#
_cell.length_a   1.000
_cell.length_b   1.000
_cell.length_c   1.000
_cell.angle_alpha   90.00
_cell.angle_beta   90.00
_cell.angle_gamma   90.00
#
_symmetry.space_group_name_H-M   'P 1'
#
loop_
_entity.id
_entity.type
_entity.pdbx_description
1 polymer ?
#
loop_
_entity_poly.entity_id
_entity_poly.type
_entity_poly.pdbx_seq_one_letter_code
_entity_poly.pdbx_strand_id
1 'polypeptide(L)'
;STNNKVTNTDPTETFCFRSDRFDLRSPRIATGNMKTPEFGLLPKEYNVRIHGAYFPGYFYGKRETPVGELKLAELPAWIKSRTRNPADWIRAFARFTWRYRLRWLYPRRVTMVPFFHMGCAVAIFQYFNNFSSHRTERHAKYH
;
A
#
# COMPACT_ATOMS: atom_id res chain seq x y z
N SER A 1 28.86 39.99 48.36
CA SER A 1 27.67 39.24 48.79
C SER A 1 27.39 38.13 47.80
N THR A 2 27.85 36.91 48.06
CA THR A 2 27.08 35.85 48.77
C THR A 2 25.99 35.27 47.84
N ASN A 3 25.86 33.97 47.55
CA ASN A 3 26.22 32.76 48.29
C ASN A 3 26.26 31.53 47.37
N ASN A 4 27.08 30.57 47.77
CA ASN A 4 27.00 29.15 47.40
C ASN A 4 25.68 28.51 47.88
N LYS A 5 25.18 27.50 47.17
CA LYS A 5 24.39 26.39 47.75
C LYS A 5 24.45 25.20 46.78
N VAL A 6 25.39 24.29 46.98
CA VAL A 6 25.27 23.08 47.83
C VAL A 6 24.22 22.11 47.28
N THR A 7 24.76 21.08 46.62
CA THR A 7 24.12 19.79 46.36
C THR A 7 23.63 19.20 47.68
N ASN A 8 22.33 18.98 47.83
CA ASN A 8 21.81 18.17 48.92
C ASN A 8 21.27 16.87 48.34
N THR A 9 22.02 15.83 48.65
CA THR A 9 21.61 14.43 48.64
C THR A 9 20.33 14.23 49.46
N ASP A 10 19.52 13.30 48.99
CA ASP A 10 18.28 12.81 49.59
C ASP A 10 18.38 12.56 51.10
N PRO A 11 17.24 12.74 51.79
CA PRO A 11 16.91 11.84 52.87
C PRO A 11 15.49 11.24 52.71
N THR A 12 15.47 9.92 52.87
CA THR A 12 14.41 9.15 53.54
C THR A 12 13.07 8.99 52.83
N GLU A 13 12.93 7.80 52.25
CA GLU A 13 11.73 6.95 52.17
C GLU A 13 10.44 7.51 52.82
N THR A 14 9.51 7.90 51.97
CA THR A 14 8.10 7.56 52.17
C THR A 14 7.57 7.02 50.85
N PHE A 15 7.59 5.69 50.73
CA PHE A 15 6.98 4.97 49.61
C PHE A 15 5.45 4.99 49.79
N CYS A 16 4.82 6.15 49.55
CA CYS A 16 3.39 6.19 49.35
C CYS A 16 3.11 5.71 47.92
N PHE A 17 2.63 4.48 47.80
CA PHE A 17 2.15 3.89 46.55
C PHE A 17 0.87 4.64 46.10
N ARG A 18 1.03 5.81 45.47
CA ARG A 18 -0.05 6.54 44.82
C ARG A 18 -0.26 5.91 43.43
N SER A 19 -1.35 5.17 43.27
CA SER A 19 -1.76 4.47 42.05
C SER A 19 -2.13 5.38 40.86
N ASP A 20 -1.89 6.69 40.93
CA ASP A 20 -2.51 7.66 40.04
C ASP A 20 -1.47 8.54 39.35
N ARG A 21 -0.73 7.96 38.41
CA ARG A 21 -0.25 8.61 37.17
C ARG A 21 0.64 7.65 36.41
N PHE A 22 0.03 6.87 35.52
CA PHE A 22 0.74 6.31 34.37
C PHE A 22 1.11 7.49 33.47
N ASP A 23 2.24 8.14 33.75
CA ASP A 23 2.81 9.15 32.87
C ASP A 23 3.25 8.44 31.59
N LEU A 24 2.38 8.46 30.57
CA LEU A 24 2.68 8.03 29.20
C LEU A 24 3.63 9.03 28.52
N ARG A 25 4.72 9.40 29.18
CA ARG A 25 5.84 10.07 28.53
C ARG A 25 6.64 9.00 27.80
N SER A 26 6.10 8.56 26.67
CA SER A 26 6.82 7.76 25.69
C SER A 26 8.22 8.36 25.51
N PRO A 27 9.31 7.58 25.63
CA PRO A 27 10.64 8.09 25.40
C PRO A 27 10.66 8.69 23.99
N ARG A 28 10.98 9.97 23.92
CA ARG A 28 11.14 10.70 22.66
C ARG A 28 12.38 10.15 21.97
N ILE A 29 12.23 9.03 21.29
CA ILE A 29 13.25 8.46 20.42
C ILE A 29 13.54 9.55 19.39
N ALA A 30 14.75 10.11 19.44
CA ALA A 30 15.25 11.03 18.44
C ALA A 30 15.31 10.27 17.11
N THR A 31 14.25 10.38 16.32
CA THR A 31 14.17 9.85 14.97
C THR A 31 15.10 10.69 14.10
N GLY A 32 16.33 10.20 13.92
CA GLY A 32 17.13 10.55 12.74
C GLY A 32 16.28 10.34 11.49
N ASN A 33 16.48 11.21 10.50
CA ASN A 33 15.64 11.48 9.33
C ASN A 33 15.49 10.29 8.35
N MET A 34 15.04 9.14 8.83
CA MET A 34 14.67 7.98 8.03
C MET A 34 13.27 8.26 7.47
N LYS A 35 13.17 8.52 6.16
CA LYS A 35 11.89 8.57 5.45
C LYS A 35 11.26 7.18 5.50
N THR A 36 10.56 6.88 6.58
CA THR A 36 9.65 5.73 6.60
C THR A 36 8.64 5.95 5.47
N PRO A 37 8.33 4.92 4.67
CA PRO A 37 7.19 5.01 3.77
C PRO A 37 5.97 5.46 4.57
N GLU A 38 5.43 6.62 4.19
CA GLU A 38 4.24 7.24 4.80
C GLU A 38 3.03 6.28 4.62
N PHE A 39 2.91 5.30 5.52
CA PHE A 39 1.80 4.36 5.61
C PHE A 39 0.73 4.95 6.52
N GLY A 40 -0.54 4.87 6.09
CA GLY A 40 -1.69 5.36 6.88
C GLY A 40 -1.99 6.86 6.74
N LEU A 41 -1.11 7.63 6.12
CA LEU A 41 -1.38 9.02 5.74
C LEU A 41 -2.28 9.07 4.49
N LEU A 42 -3.14 10.08 4.42
CA LEU A 42 -3.93 10.32 3.23
C LEU A 42 -3.01 10.69 2.05
N PRO A 43 -3.39 10.36 0.80
CA PRO A 43 -2.64 10.75 -0.38
C PRO A 43 -2.40 12.26 -0.40
N LYS A 44 -1.21 12.69 -0.81
CA LYS A 44 -0.83 14.11 -0.86
C LYS A 44 -1.73 14.91 -1.80
N GLU A 45 -2.29 14.24 -2.81
CA GLU A 45 -3.19 14.85 -3.79
C GLU A 45 -4.64 14.99 -3.28
N TYR A 46 -4.99 14.40 -2.13
CA TYR A 46 -6.36 14.40 -1.65
C TYR A 46 -6.73 15.67 -0.88
N ASN A 47 -7.79 16.35 -1.33
CA ASN A 47 -8.42 17.46 -0.64
C ASN A 47 -9.88 17.13 -0.26
N VAL A 48 -10.18 17.13 1.04
CA VAL A 48 -11.53 16.84 1.59
C VAL A 48 -12.61 17.77 1.02
N ARG A 49 -12.28 19.05 0.79
CA ARG A 49 -13.25 20.04 0.31
C ARG A 49 -13.66 19.80 -1.15
N ILE A 50 -12.77 19.21 -1.96
CA ILE A 50 -13.00 18.96 -3.38
C ILE A 50 -13.59 17.56 -3.59
N HIS A 51 -13.07 16.57 -2.88
CA HIS A 51 -13.38 15.15 -3.14
C HIS A 51 -14.44 14.54 -2.22
N GLY A 52 -14.87 15.25 -1.16
CA GLY A 52 -15.83 14.71 -0.20
C GLY A 52 -15.20 13.68 0.74
N ALA A 53 -15.94 12.62 1.09
CA ALA A 53 -15.42 11.55 1.93
C ALA A 53 -14.37 10.71 1.21
N TYR A 54 -13.32 10.31 1.93
CA TYR A 54 -12.21 9.56 1.33
C TYR A 54 -12.65 8.17 0.86
N PHE A 55 -12.49 7.91 -0.44
CA PHE A 55 -12.68 6.60 -1.05
C PHE A 55 -11.33 6.01 -1.52
N PRO A 56 -10.89 4.86 -0.99
CA PRO A 56 -9.56 4.30 -1.30
C PRO A 56 -9.46 3.65 -2.68
N GLY A 57 -10.56 3.51 -3.44
CA GLY A 57 -10.53 2.97 -4.81
C GLY A 57 -10.24 4.02 -5.88
N TYR A 58 -10.32 5.31 -5.55
CA TYR A 58 -10.08 6.42 -6.49
C TYR A 58 -8.62 6.84 -6.51
N PHE A 59 -8.21 7.36 -7.66
CA PHE A 59 -6.92 8.01 -7.83
C PHE A 59 -7.16 9.52 -7.89
N TYR A 60 -6.66 10.23 -6.88
CA TYR A 60 -6.85 11.67 -6.73
C TYR A 60 -5.80 12.52 -7.48
N GLY A 61 -4.73 11.88 -7.96
CA GLY A 61 -3.70 12.55 -8.76
C GLY A 61 -4.11 12.78 -10.21
N LYS A 62 -3.17 13.30 -11.01
CA LYS A 62 -3.36 13.54 -12.44
C LYS A 62 -3.63 12.21 -13.18
N ARG A 63 -4.84 12.05 -13.70
CA ARG A 63 -5.21 10.88 -14.50
C ARG A 63 -4.57 10.96 -15.89
N GLU A 64 -3.75 9.98 -16.20
CA GLU A 64 -3.19 9.79 -17.53
C GLU A 64 -4.20 9.13 -18.47
N THR A 65 -3.90 9.14 -19.78
CA THR A 65 -4.72 8.48 -20.80
C THR A 65 -4.91 6.99 -20.49
N PRO A 66 -6.14 6.46 -20.56
CA PRO A 66 -6.41 5.05 -20.30
C PRO A 66 -5.84 4.19 -21.43
N VAL A 67 -5.40 2.97 -21.08
CA VAL A 67 -4.74 2.06 -22.03
C VAL A 67 -5.60 1.75 -23.26
N GLY A 68 -6.93 1.74 -23.12
CA GLY A 68 -7.85 1.47 -24.23
C GLY A 68 -7.97 2.58 -25.28
N GLU A 69 -7.53 3.80 -24.98
CA GLU A 69 -7.57 4.94 -25.92
C GLU A 69 -6.22 5.18 -26.60
N LEU A 70 -5.18 4.40 -26.26
CA LEU A 70 -3.83 4.58 -26.77
C LEU A 70 -3.64 3.96 -28.15
N LYS A 71 -2.85 4.64 -29.00
CA LYS A 71 -2.28 4.01 -30.19
C LYS A 71 -1.17 3.04 -29.79
N LEU A 72 -1.10 1.89 -30.46
CA LEU A 72 -0.10 0.85 -30.20
C LEU A 72 1.35 1.37 -30.29
N ALA A 73 1.60 2.33 -31.20
CA ALA A 73 2.91 2.96 -31.35
C ALA A 73 3.31 3.84 -30.14
N GLU A 74 2.36 4.41 -29.42
CA GLU A 74 2.59 5.30 -28.27
C GLU A 74 2.68 4.53 -26.94
N LEU A 75 2.22 3.28 -26.92
CA LEU A 75 2.22 2.39 -25.75
C LEU A 75 3.58 2.27 -25.04
N PRO A 76 4.74 2.08 -25.71
CA PRO A 76 6.01 1.98 -25.01
C PRO A 76 6.43 3.30 -24.34
N ALA A 77 6.16 4.44 -24.98
CA ALA A 77 6.42 5.76 -24.41
C ALA A 77 5.49 6.02 -23.21
N TRP A 78 4.24 5.60 -23.32
CA TRP A 78 3.30 5.58 -22.22
C TRP A 78 3.86 4.76 -21.05
N ILE A 79 4.16 3.47 -21.20
CA ILE A 79 4.68 2.64 -20.09
C ILE A 79 5.91 3.28 -19.42
N LYS A 80 6.82 3.89 -20.20
CA LYS A 80 8.02 4.56 -19.67
C LYS A 80 7.75 5.78 -18.80
N SER A 81 6.64 6.50 -19.01
CA SER A 81 6.34 7.70 -18.20
C SER A 81 5.81 7.39 -16.79
N ARG A 82 5.61 6.10 -16.46
CA ARG A 82 5.06 5.67 -15.17
C ARG A 82 6.17 5.60 -14.13
N THR A 83 5.82 5.87 -12.87
CA THR A 83 6.79 5.83 -11.78
C THR A 83 7.28 4.40 -11.55
N ARG A 84 8.60 4.23 -11.45
CA ARG A 84 9.24 2.94 -11.14
C ARG A 84 9.31 2.66 -9.63
N ASN A 85 8.68 3.50 -8.82
CA ASN A 85 8.69 3.36 -7.38
C ASN A 85 7.77 2.22 -6.94
N PRO A 86 8.26 1.16 -6.26
CA PRO A 86 7.44 0.04 -5.83
C PRO A 86 6.28 0.45 -4.90
N ALA A 87 6.43 1.54 -4.15
CA ALA A 87 5.34 2.05 -3.29
C ALA A 87 4.11 2.50 -4.10
N ASP A 88 4.32 3.09 -5.28
CA ASP A 88 3.22 3.55 -6.14
C ASP A 88 2.46 2.37 -6.76
N TRP A 89 3.18 1.29 -7.09
CA TRP A 89 2.59 0.03 -7.56
C TRP A 89 1.73 -0.62 -6.47
N ILE A 90 2.24 -0.74 -5.25
CA ILE A 90 1.47 -1.28 -4.12
C ILE A 90 0.19 -0.45 -3.88
N ARG A 91 0.30 0.88 -3.92
CA ARG A 91 -0.86 1.78 -3.82
C ARG A 91 -1.86 1.57 -4.97
N ALA A 92 -1.39 1.31 -6.19
CA ALA A 92 -2.25 1.00 -7.32
C ALA A 92 -2.97 -0.34 -7.18
N PHE A 93 -2.28 -1.38 -6.69
CA PHE A 93 -2.89 -2.67 -6.38
C PHE A 93 -3.93 -2.55 -5.25
N ALA A 94 -3.64 -1.79 -4.20
CA ALA A 94 -4.60 -1.53 -3.12
C ALA A 94 -5.90 -0.92 -3.67
N ARG A 95 -5.80 0.09 -4.56
CA ARG A 95 -6.97 0.67 -5.24
C ARG A 95 -7.74 -0.34 -6.08
N PHE A 96 -7.03 -1.18 -6.84
CA PHE A 96 -7.64 -2.23 -7.67
C PHE A 96 -8.40 -3.25 -6.81
N THR A 97 -7.77 -3.75 -5.74
CA THR A 97 -8.42 -4.74 -4.85
C THR A 97 -9.66 -4.17 -4.18
N TRP A 98 -9.72 -2.87 -3.90
CA TRP A 98 -10.92 -2.23 -3.37
C TRP A 98 -12.08 -2.26 -4.37
N ARG A 99 -11.83 -1.84 -5.61
CA ARG A 99 -12.83 -1.88 -6.70
C ARG A 99 -13.30 -3.31 -6.99
N TYR A 100 -12.37 -4.25 -7.00
CA TYR A 100 -12.68 -5.66 -7.23
C TYR A 100 -13.57 -6.24 -6.13
N ARG A 101 -13.23 -5.97 -4.86
CA ARG A 101 -14.02 -6.42 -3.70
C ARG A 101 -15.42 -5.82 -3.70
N LEU A 102 -15.55 -4.52 -3.96
CA LEU A 102 -16.86 -3.88 -4.04
C LEU A 102 -17.72 -4.41 -5.19
N ARG A 103 -17.12 -4.82 -6.31
CA ARG A 103 -17.85 -5.37 -7.45
C ARG A 103 -18.27 -6.83 -7.25
N TRP A 104 -17.41 -7.66 -6.66
CA TRP A 104 -17.60 -9.12 -6.69
C TRP A 104 -17.75 -9.80 -5.33
N LEU A 105 -17.20 -9.22 -4.25
CA LEU A 105 -17.23 -9.83 -2.91
C LEU A 105 -18.30 -9.24 -1.99
N TYR A 106 -18.43 -7.91 -1.95
CA TYR A 106 -19.37 -7.21 -1.08
C TYR A 106 -20.83 -7.08 -1.56
N PRO A 107 -21.23 -7.41 -2.81
CA PRO A 107 -22.65 -7.42 -3.16
C PRO A 107 -23.45 -8.39 -2.29
N ARG A 108 -24.70 -8.02 -1.95
CA ARG A 108 -25.62 -8.85 -1.15
C ARG A 108 -25.88 -10.23 -1.77
N ARG A 109 -25.78 -10.35 -3.09
CA ARG A 109 -25.83 -11.62 -3.83
C ARG A 109 -24.48 -11.85 -4.48
N VAL A 110 -23.70 -12.77 -3.91
CA VAL A 110 -22.36 -13.09 -4.39
C VAL A 110 -22.47 -14.00 -5.61
N THR A 111 -21.65 -13.73 -6.62
CA THR A 111 -21.53 -14.58 -7.81
C THR A 111 -20.29 -15.46 -7.69
N MET A 112 -20.24 -16.60 -8.40
CA MET A 112 -19.06 -17.48 -8.38
C MET A 112 -17.86 -16.96 -9.22
N VAL A 113 -17.97 -15.75 -9.78
CA VAL A 113 -16.95 -15.08 -10.61
C VAL A 113 -15.54 -15.07 -10.00
N PRO A 114 -15.31 -14.76 -8.70
CA PRO A 114 -13.95 -14.75 -8.17
C PRO A 114 -13.28 -16.13 -8.21
N PHE A 115 -14.05 -17.23 -8.12
CA PHE A 115 -13.50 -18.58 -8.24
C PHE A 115 -13.04 -18.87 -9.67
N PHE A 116 -13.81 -18.45 -10.67
CA PHE A 116 -13.42 -18.58 -12.07
C PHE A 116 -12.16 -17.77 -12.39
N HIS A 117 -12.05 -16.53 -11.89
CA HIS A 117 -10.83 -15.74 -12.07
C HIS A 117 -9.60 -16.41 -11.45
N MET A 118 -9.74 -16.98 -10.25
CA MET A 118 -8.64 -17.72 -9.61
C MET A 118 -8.29 -18.99 -10.39
N GLY A 119 -9.28 -19.75 -10.88
CA GLY A 119 -9.06 -20.93 -11.71
C GLY A 119 -8.34 -20.60 -13.02
N CYS A 120 -8.78 -19.57 -13.73
CA CYS A 120 -8.10 -19.08 -14.93
C CYS A 120 -6.66 -18.62 -14.63
N ALA A 121 -6.44 -17.92 -13.53
CA ALA A 121 -5.10 -17.46 -13.14
C ALA A 121 -4.14 -18.65 -12.87
N VAL A 122 -4.62 -19.69 -12.18
CA VAL A 122 -3.83 -20.91 -11.93
C VAL A 122 -3.57 -21.68 -13.23
N ALA A 123 -4.57 -21.82 -14.10
CA ALA A 123 -4.40 -22.47 -15.40
C ALA A 123 -3.34 -21.77 -16.27
N ILE A 124 -3.40 -20.44 -16.34
CA ILE A 124 -2.42 -19.62 -17.06
C ILE A 124 -1.02 -19.76 -16.46
N PHE A 125 -0.91 -19.70 -15.12
CA PHE A 125 0.37 -19.86 -14.44
C PHE A 125 0.99 -21.24 -14.70
N GLN A 126 0.19 -22.30 -14.65
CA GLN A 126 0.64 -23.67 -14.93
C GLN A 126 1.10 -23.81 -16.39
N TYR A 127 0.37 -23.22 -17.33
CA TYR A 127 0.78 -23.18 -18.74
C TYR A 127 2.14 -22.52 -18.94
N PHE A 128 2.40 -21.38 -18.29
CA PHE A 128 3.70 -20.71 -18.38
C PHE A 128 4.84 -21.53 -17.75
N ASN A 129 4.60 -22.21 -16.62
CA ASN A 129 5.60 -23.10 -16.02
C ASN A 129 5.91 -24.30 -16.92
N ASN A 130 4.89 -24.87 -17.57
CA ASN A 130 5.04 -26.00 -18.50
C ASN A 130 5.40 -25.57 -19.93
N PHE A 131 5.64 -24.29 -20.17
CA PHE A 131 5.90 -23.74 -21.50
C PHE A 131 7.21 -24.27 -22.14
N SER A 132 8.15 -24.78 -21.34
CA SER A 132 9.35 -25.44 -21.85
C SER A 132 9.02 -26.75 -22.58
N SER A 133 8.13 -27.57 -21.99
CA SER A 133 7.72 -28.86 -22.54
C SER A 133 6.91 -28.68 -23.84
N HIS A 134 5.92 -27.78 -23.83
CA HIS A 134 5.08 -27.46 -24.99
C HIS A 134 5.82 -26.77 -26.14
N ARG A 135 7.07 -26.31 -25.92
CA ARG A 135 7.88 -25.73 -26.99
C ARG A 135 8.42 -26.80 -27.94
N THR A 136 8.65 -28.02 -27.44
CA THR A 136 9.16 -29.15 -28.22
C THR A 136 8.18 -29.57 -29.32
N GLU A 137 6.88 -29.47 -29.03
CA GLU A 137 5.78 -29.75 -29.96
C GLU A 137 5.73 -28.77 -31.14
N ARG A 138 6.36 -27.58 -31.06
CA ARG A 138 6.40 -26.60 -32.16
C ARG A 138 7.17 -27.09 -33.39
N HIS A 139 8.04 -28.07 -33.21
CA HIS A 139 8.80 -28.70 -34.31
C HIS A 139 8.14 -29.98 -34.83
N ALA A 140 7.08 -30.46 -34.18
CA ALA A 140 6.30 -31.57 -34.69
C ALA A 140 5.41 -31.07 -35.85
N LYS A 141 5.51 -31.74 -37.00
CA LYS A 141 4.58 -31.51 -38.12
C LYS A 141 3.23 -32.10 -37.73
N TYR A 142 2.27 -31.23 -37.46
CA TYR A 142 0.87 -31.61 -37.37
C TYR A 142 0.23 -31.44 -38.76
N HIS A 143 -0.68 -32.34 -39.09
CA HIS A 143 -1.47 -32.29 -40.33
C HIS A 143 -2.47 -31.15 -40.28
#